data_AF-A0A6C0JMK0-F1
#
_entry.id   AF-A0A6C0JMK0-F1
#
_cell.length_a   1.000
_cell.length_b   1.000
_cell.length_c   1.000
_cell.angle_alpha   90.00
_cell.angle_beta   90.00
_cell.angle_gamma   90.00
#
_symmetry.space_group_name_H-M   'P 1'
#
loop_
_entity.id
_entity.type
_entity.pdbx_description
1 polymer ?
#
loop_
_entity_poly.entity_id
_entity_poly.type
_entity_poly.pdbx_seq_one_letter_code
_entity_poly.pdbx_strand_id
1 'polypeptide(L)'
;MYYNYILNNYNSMSQTQIDTLMNDYKTLSDNLNDFNIKYAKYIKSVQANSIPSSNCSSTDPTCFTEREKGDITQDFLNNKENTIIGYIDKVNADIEVIKNSKDNVTQTIYNDNYKEILEKENSINVTRKDLDSKIKELQNSIKANDIKTQYDSTLYTGIIFSVVATTMLYYTFTKL
;
A
#
# COMPACT_ATOMS: atom_id res chain seq x y z
N MET A 1 -1.69 -5.70 34.99
CA MET A 1 -0.46 -5.15 35.59
C MET A 1 0.85 -5.74 35.05
N TYR A 2 0.86 -6.92 34.40
CA TYR A 2 2.10 -7.49 33.82
C TYR A 2 2.51 -6.94 32.44
N TYR A 3 1.58 -6.33 31.69
CA TYR A 3 1.86 -5.77 30.35
C TYR A 3 2.74 -4.49 30.40
N ASN A 4 2.70 -3.74 31.51
CA ASN A 4 3.50 -2.53 31.69
C ASN A 4 4.91 -2.78 32.22
N TYR A 5 5.26 -4.01 32.62
CA TYR A 5 6.61 -4.31 33.11
C TYR A 5 7.56 -4.75 31.98
N ILE A 6 7.01 -5.31 30.89
CA ILE A 6 7.79 -5.75 29.72
C ILE A 6 8.15 -4.55 28.82
N LEU A 7 7.29 -3.52 28.76
CA LEU A 7 7.54 -2.29 27.99
C LEU A 7 8.51 -1.31 28.66
N ASN A 8 8.68 -1.36 29.99
CA ASN A 8 9.46 -0.36 30.73
C ASN A 8 10.94 -0.73 30.95
N ASN A 9 11.40 -1.88 30.47
CA ASN A 9 12.81 -2.32 30.60
C ASN A 9 13.52 -2.58 29.26
N TYR A 10 12.89 -2.23 28.13
CA TYR A 10 13.59 -2.17 26.85
C TYR A 10 14.36 -0.84 26.80
N ASN A 11 15.67 -0.92 27.03
CA ASN A 11 16.62 0.19 27.03
C ASN A 11 16.29 1.20 25.91
N SER A 12 16.02 2.45 26.29
CA SER A 12 15.70 3.55 25.35
C SER A 12 16.81 3.82 24.31
N MET A 13 17.99 3.24 24.51
CA MET A 13 19.12 3.27 23.59
C MET A 13 18.98 2.26 22.43
N SER A 14 18.32 1.10 22.63
CA SER A 14 18.17 0.06 21.59
C SER A 14 17.07 0.37 20.58
N GLN A 15 15.92 0.91 21.02
CA GLN A 15 14.80 1.20 20.10
C GLN A 15 15.15 2.29 19.09
N THR A 16 15.80 3.36 19.54
CA THR A 16 16.20 4.48 18.66
C THR A 16 17.21 4.04 17.59
N GLN A 17 18.15 3.15 17.95
CA GLN A 17 19.14 2.60 17.01
C GLN A 17 18.48 1.63 16.03
N ILE A 18 17.53 0.81 16.47
CA ILE A 18 16.75 -0.09 15.62
C ILE A 18 15.88 0.70 14.64
N ASP A 19 15.20 1.75 15.11
CA ASP A 19 14.37 2.62 14.28
C ASP A 19 15.23 3.35 13.23
N THR A 20 16.44 3.77 13.62
CA THR A 20 17.41 4.37 12.70
C THR A 20 17.85 3.37 11.64
N LEU A 21 18.24 2.16 12.02
CA LEU A 21 18.60 1.08 11.10
C LEU A 21 17.45 0.75 10.13
N MET A 22 16.22 0.64 10.63
CA MET A 22 15.05 0.36 9.79
C MET A 22 14.78 1.48 8.78
N ASN A 23 14.90 2.75 9.20
CA ASN A 23 14.73 3.89 8.31
C ASN A 23 15.85 3.97 7.25
N ASP A 24 17.09 3.67 7.63
CA ASP A 24 18.22 3.66 6.70
C ASP A 24 18.12 2.49 5.72
N TYR A 25 17.70 1.31 6.18
CA TYR A 25 17.40 0.16 5.31
C TYR A 25 16.25 0.45 4.33
N LYS A 26 15.17 1.08 4.81
CA LYS A 26 14.06 1.49 3.94
C LYS A 26 14.55 2.48 2.88
N THR A 27 15.33 3.47 3.30
CA THR A 27 15.90 4.48 2.38
C THR A 27 16.83 3.83 1.35
N LEU A 28 17.64 2.85 1.75
CA LEU A 28 18.46 2.06 0.83
C LEU A 28 17.61 1.29 -0.17
N SER A 29 16.56 0.62 0.29
CA SER A 29 15.63 -0.13 -0.57
C SER A 29 14.92 0.78 -1.59
N ASP A 30 14.44 1.94 -1.14
CA ASP A 30 13.81 2.93 -2.01
C ASP A 30 14.78 3.46 -3.07
N ASN A 31 16.04 3.72 -2.71
CA ASN A 31 17.08 4.17 -3.66
C ASN A 31 17.49 3.07 -4.65
N LEU A 32 17.59 1.80 -4.21
CA LEU A 32 17.83 0.66 -5.10
C LEU A 32 16.71 0.49 -6.12
N ASN A 33 15.46 0.61 -5.68
CA ASN A 33 14.32 0.52 -6.57
C ASN A 33 14.29 1.68 -7.58
N ASP A 34 14.52 2.93 -7.13
CA ASP A 34 14.65 4.10 -8.00
C ASP A 34 15.77 3.93 -9.03
N PHE A 35 16.93 3.43 -8.60
CA PHE A 35 18.05 3.14 -9.50
C PHE A 35 17.68 2.09 -10.55
N ASN A 36 17.08 0.97 -10.14
CA ASN A 36 16.70 -0.11 -11.05
C ASN A 36 15.71 0.38 -12.12
N ILE A 37 14.71 1.17 -11.73
CA ILE A 37 13.74 1.76 -12.67
C ILE A 37 14.46 2.68 -13.67
N LYS A 38 15.33 3.56 -13.18
CA LYS A 38 16.05 4.51 -14.05
C LYS A 38 17.10 3.85 -14.92
N TYR A 39 17.79 2.83 -14.42
CA TYR A 39 18.72 2.02 -15.19
C TYR A 39 18.00 1.28 -16.32
N ALA A 40 16.83 0.68 -16.06
CA ALA A 40 16.03 0.05 -17.10
C ALA A 40 15.59 1.06 -18.18
N LYS A 41 15.19 2.28 -17.78
CA LYS A 41 14.89 3.39 -18.70
C LYS A 41 16.12 3.79 -19.52
N TYR A 42 17.29 3.91 -18.89
CA TYR A 42 18.56 4.23 -19.56
C TYR A 42 18.96 3.19 -20.59
N ILE A 43 18.94 1.90 -20.24
CA ILE A 43 19.29 0.83 -21.18
C ILE A 43 18.36 0.84 -22.39
N LYS A 44 17.05 1.02 -22.17
CA LYS A 44 16.06 1.14 -23.26
C LYS A 44 16.32 2.37 -24.13
N SER A 45 16.68 3.51 -23.53
CA SER A 45 16.94 4.75 -24.28
C SER A 45 18.24 4.68 -25.11
N VAL A 46 19.28 4.02 -24.59
CA VAL A 46 20.56 3.79 -25.28
C VAL A 46 20.41 2.75 -26.38
N GLN A 47 19.70 1.65 -26.15
CA GLN A 47 19.50 0.59 -27.16
C GLN A 47 18.57 1.01 -28.29
N ALA A 48 17.53 1.81 -28.00
CA ALA A 48 16.51 2.06 -29.00
C ALA A 48 16.94 3.05 -30.10
N ASN A 49 17.90 3.96 -29.88
CA ASN A 49 18.12 5.15 -30.74
C ASN A 49 16.82 5.91 -31.11
N SER A 50 15.71 5.61 -30.43
CA SER A 50 14.35 5.91 -30.88
C SER A 50 13.53 6.52 -29.74
N ILE A 51 12.58 7.33 -30.17
CA ILE A 51 11.80 8.34 -29.47
C ILE A 51 10.98 7.72 -28.31
N PRO A 52 10.80 8.44 -27.18
CA PRO A 52 9.88 8.05 -26.12
C PRO A 52 8.51 7.64 -26.69
N SER A 53 7.99 6.50 -26.29
CA SER A 53 6.67 6.08 -26.75
C SER A 53 5.62 7.00 -26.14
N SER A 54 4.96 7.82 -26.96
CA SER A 54 3.79 8.61 -26.57
C SER A 54 2.63 7.77 -26.04
N ASN A 55 2.70 6.43 -26.19
CA ASN A 55 1.74 5.45 -25.71
C ASN A 55 2.32 4.60 -24.56
N CYS A 56 2.72 5.24 -23.46
CA CYS A 56 3.11 4.52 -22.25
C CYS A 56 1.91 3.78 -21.65
N SER A 57 2.01 2.46 -21.46
CA SER A 57 1.11 1.74 -20.56
C SER A 57 1.40 2.14 -19.12
N SER A 58 0.36 2.30 -18.29
CA SER A 58 0.51 2.52 -16.84
C SER A 58 1.17 1.34 -16.12
N THR A 59 1.33 0.21 -16.80
CA THR A 59 1.98 -1.00 -16.28
C THR A 59 3.42 -1.17 -16.72
N ASP A 60 3.96 -0.31 -17.59
CA ASP A 60 5.36 -0.38 -18.04
C ASP A 60 6.25 0.57 -17.21
N PRO A 61 7.01 0.08 -16.22
CA PRO A 61 7.89 0.90 -15.40
C PRO A 61 9.10 1.45 -16.20
N THR A 62 9.36 0.90 -17.39
CA THR A 62 10.44 1.32 -18.29
C THR A 62 9.99 2.40 -19.27
N CYS A 63 8.73 2.85 -19.19
CA CYS A 63 8.26 3.94 -20.03
C CYS A 63 8.69 5.30 -19.47
N PHE A 64 9.12 6.19 -20.35
CA PHE A 64 9.62 7.51 -19.98
C PHE A 64 9.33 8.53 -21.09
N THR A 65 9.16 9.78 -20.67
CA THR A 65 8.97 10.95 -21.53
C THR A 65 10.31 11.50 -22.01
N GLU A 66 10.26 12.36 -23.03
CA GLU A 66 11.46 13.02 -23.58
C GLU A 66 12.17 13.90 -22.55
N ARG A 67 11.41 14.48 -21.61
CA ARG A 67 11.94 15.22 -20.47
C ARG A 67 12.76 14.33 -19.53
N GLU A 68 12.20 13.17 -19.17
CA GLU A 68 12.88 12.19 -18.31
C GLU A 68 14.13 11.60 -18.96
N LYS A 69 14.20 11.55 -20.30
CA LYS A 69 15.40 11.09 -21.02
C LYS A 69 16.60 12.00 -20.77
N GLY A 70 16.40 13.31 -20.70
CA GLY A 70 17.47 14.28 -20.41
C GLY A 70 18.00 14.17 -18.97
N ASP A 71 17.15 13.72 -18.06
CA ASP A 71 17.49 13.61 -16.63
C ASP A 71 18.18 12.28 -16.27
N ILE A 72 18.03 11.24 -17.10
CA ILE A 72 18.60 9.90 -16.87
C ILE A 72 19.85 9.72 -17.76
N THR A 73 20.96 10.29 -17.31
CA THR A 73 22.29 10.14 -17.94
C THR A 73 23.14 9.08 -17.23
N GLN A 74 24.26 8.69 -17.84
CA GLN A 74 25.24 7.83 -17.17
C GLN A 74 25.79 8.48 -15.89
N ASP A 75 26.06 9.79 -15.91
CA ASP A 75 26.52 10.53 -14.73
C ASP A 75 25.47 10.54 -13.61
N PHE A 76 24.18 10.68 -13.98
CA PHE A 76 23.08 10.56 -13.02
C PHE A 76 23.08 9.17 -12.35
N LEU A 77 23.24 8.10 -13.13
CA LEU A 77 23.28 6.73 -12.61
C LEU A 77 24.49 6.51 -11.70
N ASN A 78 25.69 6.97 -12.09
CA ASN A 78 26.90 6.89 -11.27
C ASN A 78 26.73 7.62 -9.94
N ASN A 79 26.10 8.81 -9.95
CA ASN A 79 25.80 9.56 -8.72
C ASN A 79 24.82 8.82 -7.81
N LYS A 80 23.82 8.14 -8.40
CA LYS A 80 22.88 7.30 -7.66
C LYS A 80 23.54 6.06 -7.09
N GLU A 81 24.43 5.41 -7.84
CA GLU A 81 25.23 4.29 -7.36
C GLU A 81 26.08 4.69 -6.15
N ASN A 82 26.80 5.82 -6.22
CA ASN A 82 27.56 6.35 -5.09
C ASN A 82 26.68 6.63 -3.85
N THR A 83 25.46 7.12 -4.09
CA THR A 83 24.47 7.34 -3.02
C THR A 83 24.06 6.01 -2.37
N ILE A 84 23.80 4.97 -3.17
CA ILE A 84 23.47 3.63 -2.69
C ILE A 84 24.61 3.04 -1.87
N ILE A 85 25.85 3.14 -2.36
CA ILE A 85 27.05 2.69 -1.64
C ILE A 85 27.14 3.37 -0.28
N GLY A 86 26.95 4.70 -0.22
CA GLY A 86 26.95 5.44 1.05
C GLY A 86 25.88 4.96 2.04
N TYR A 87 24.69 4.59 1.57
CA TYR A 87 23.66 3.99 2.43
C TYR A 87 24.01 2.57 2.88
N ILE A 88 24.65 1.76 2.03
CA ILE A 88 25.14 0.43 2.40
C ILE A 88 26.16 0.54 3.53
N ASP A 89 27.12 1.47 3.40
CA ASP A 89 28.14 1.71 4.42
C ASP A 89 27.53 2.16 5.75
N LYS A 90 26.51 3.03 5.68
CA LYS A 90 25.76 3.48 6.86
C LYS A 90 25.04 2.33 7.56
N VAL A 91 24.30 1.52 6.82
CA VAL A 91 23.60 0.33 7.35
C VAL A 91 24.60 -0.65 7.98
N ASN A 92 25.75 -0.87 7.36
CA ASN A 92 26.79 -1.74 7.89
C ASN A 92 27.35 -1.21 9.22
N ALA A 93 27.60 0.10 9.31
CA ALA A 93 28.04 0.74 10.55
C ALA A 93 27.00 0.62 11.67
N ASP A 94 25.71 0.83 11.36
CA ASP A 94 24.62 0.69 12.33
C ASP A 94 24.47 -0.76 12.82
N ILE A 95 24.60 -1.74 11.93
CA ILE A 95 24.62 -3.17 12.29
C ILE A 95 25.80 -3.47 13.22
N GLU A 96 26.98 -2.90 12.98
CA GLU A 96 28.15 -3.10 13.83
C GLU A 96 27.94 -2.51 15.23
N VAL A 97 27.34 -1.32 15.32
CA VAL A 97 26.95 -0.70 16.61
C VAL A 97 25.98 -1.61 17.37
N ILE A 98 24.97 -2.16 16.70
CA ILE A 98 23.99 -3.05 17.32
C ILE A 98 24.63 -4.37 17.78
N LYS A 99 25.50 -4.98 16.95
CA LYS A 99 26.24 -6.21 17.31
C LYS A 99 27.10 -6.04 18.56
N ASN A 100 27.66 -4.85 18.75
CA ASN A 100 28.52 -4.53 19.89
C ASN A 100 27.73 -4.02 21.11
N SER A 101 26.43 -3.76 20.96
CA SER A 101 25.56 -3.43 22.09
C SER A 101 25.35 -4.67 22.97
N LYS A 102 25.55 -4.51 24.29
CA LYS A 102 25.55 -5.61 25.28
C LYS A 102 24.21 -6.34 25.44
N ASP A 103 23.16 -5.87 24.80
CA ASP A 103 21.81 -6.44 24.84
C ASP A 103 21.61 -7.41 23.67
N ASN A 104 22.52 -8.38 23.54
CA ASN A 104 22.36 -9.44 22.55
C ASN A 104 21.05 -10.17 22.79
N VAL A 105 20.08 -9.96 21.90
CA VAL A 105 18.88 -10.78 21.78
C VAL A 105 19.35 -12.22 21.72
N THR A 106 19.12 -12.97 22.80
CA THR A 106 19.53 -14.37 22.83
C THR A 106 18.80 -15.12 21.73
N GLN A 107 19.40 -16.19 21.21
CA GLN A 107 18.77 -17.03 20.19
C GLN A 107 17.34 -17.46 20.60
N THR A 108 17.11 -17.66 21.90
CA THR A 108 15.79 -17.94 22.47
C THR A 108 14.81 -16.79 22.26
N ILE A 109 15.17 -15.56 22.62
CA ILE A 109 14.31 -14.37 22.42
C ILE A 109 14.02 -14.17 20.93
N TYR A 110 15.03 -14.37 20.06
CA TYR A 110 14.84 -14.30 18.62
C TYR A 110 13.83 -15.36 18.14
N ASN A 111 13.99 -16.62 18.55
CA ASN A 111 13.10 -17.71 18.13
C ASN A 111 11.67 -17.50 18.61
N ASP A 112 11.48 -17.02 19.85
CA ASP A 112 10.18 -16.74 20.43
C ASP A 112 9.47 -15.59 19.68
N ASN A 113 10.19 -14.50 19.42
CA ASN A 113 9.66 -13.37 18.64
C ASN A 113 9.36 -13.76 17.19
N TYR A 114 10.23 -14.55 16.56
CA TYR A 114 10.02 -15.05 15.20
C TYR A 114 8.77 -15.92 15.10
N LYS A 115 8.56 -16.81 16.08
CA LYS A 115 7.36 -17.63 16.19
C LYS A 115 6.10 -16.76 16.35
N GLU A 116 6.15 -15.75 17.22
CA GLU A 116 5.03 -14.81 17.41
C GLU A 116 4.69 -14.06 16.11
N ILE A 117 5.70 -13.61 15.36
CA ILE A 117 5.51 -12.93 14.07
C ILE A 117 4.83 -13.87 13.06
N LEU A 118 5.30 -15.12 12.95
CA LEU A 118 4.70 -16.12 12.07
C LEU A 118 3.24 -16.42 12.44
N GLU A 119 2.93 -16.52 13.74
CA GLU A 119 1.56 -16.72 14.21
C GLU A 119 0.66 -15.53 13.84
N LYS A 120 1.15 -14.30 14.00
CA LYS A 120 0.44 -13.08 13.59
C LYS A 120 0.24 -13.00 12.08
N GLU A 121 1.26 -13.32 11.29
CA GLU A 121 1.17 -13.34 9.82
C GLU A 121 0.10 -14.35 9.36
N ASN A 122 0.12 -15.55 9.92
CA ASN A 122 -0.90 -16.56 9.63
C ASN A 122 -2.30 -16.07 9.99
N SER A 123 -2.48 -15.43 11.15
CA SER A 123 -3.75 -14.84 11.57
C SER A 123 -4.23 -13.74 10.62
N ILE A 124 -3.33 -12.85 10.17
CA ILE A 124 -3.63 -11.82 9.17
C ILE A 124 -4.06 -12.45 7.85
N ASN A 125 -3.37 -13.49 7.39
CA ASN A 125 -3.70 -14.18 6.15
C ASN A 125 -5.06 -14.89 6.22
N VAL A 126 -5.40 -15.51 7.36
CA VAL A 126 -6.74 -16.07 7.60
C VAL A 126 -7.79 -14.97 7.55
N THR A 127 -7.55 -13.84 8.22
CA THR A 127 -8.48 -12.71 8.25
C THR A 127 -8.69 -12.10 6.86
N ARG A 128 -7.62 -11.96 6.06
CA ARG A 128 -7.71 -11.50 4.66
C ARG A 128 -8.57 -12.44 3.82
N LYS A 129 -8.36 -13.75 3.93
CA LYS A 129 -9.17 -14.75 3.22
C LYS A 129 -10.64 -14.70 3.63
N ASP A 130 -10.92 -14.55 4.91
CA ASP A 130 -12.30 -14.40 5.42
C ASP A 130 -12.94 -13.12 4.88
N LEU A 131 -12.21 -12.01 4.89
CA LEU A 131 -12.68 -10.74 4.33
C LEU A 131 -12.96 -10.85 2.83
N ASP A 132 -12.03 -11.45 2.06
CA ASP A 132 -12.21 -11.68 0.62
C ASP A 132 -13.42 -12.59 0.35
N SER A 133 -13.62 -13.63 1.17
CA SER A 133 -14.80 -14.50 1.09
C SER A 133 -16.09 -13.72 1.33
N LYS A 134 -16.14 -12.91 2.39
CA LYS A 134 -17.30 -12.06 2.71
C LYS A 134 -17.56 -11.02 1.64
N ILE A 135 -16.53 -10.40 1.05
CA ILE A 135 -16.67 -9.47 -0.07
C ILE A 135 -17.28 -10.19 -1.29
N LYS A 136 -16.80 -11.40 -1.59
CA LYS A 136 -17.33 -12.22 -2.67
C LYS A 136 -18.78 -12.66 -2.41
N GLU A 137 -19.12 -13.01 -1.17
CA GLU A 137 -20.50 -13.27 -0.76
C GLU A 137 -21.39 -12.04 -0.88
N LEU A 138 -20.91 -10.85 -0.49
CA LEU A 138 -21.63 -9.59 -0.68
C LEU A 138 -21.85 -9.30 -2.16
N GLN A 139 -20.83 -9.45 -3.00
CA GLN A 139 -20.94 -9.29 -4.45
C GLN A 139 -21.93 -10.28 -5.07
N ASN A 140 -21.97 -11.52 -4.60
CA ASN A 140 -22.89 -12.56 -5.09
C ASN A 140 -24.32 -12.45 -4.52
N SER A 141 -24.46 -11.92 -3.30
CA SER A 141 -25.75 -11.72 -2.61
C SER A 141 -26.46 -10.44 -3.07
N ILE A 142 -25.72 -9.45 -3.58
CA ILE A 142 -26.28 -8.35 -4.36
C ILE A 142 -26.66 -8.90 -5.75
N LYS A 143 -27.76 -9.64 -5.80
CA LYS A 143 -28.45 -9.88 -7.07
C LYS A 143 -28.94 -8.51 -7.53
N ALA A 144 -28.41 -8.00 -8.63
CA ALA A 144 -28.85 -6.73 -9.23
C ALA A 144 -30.38 -6.62 -9.39
N ASN A 145 -31.09 -7.76 -9.42
CA ASN A 145 -32.55 -7.84 -9.44
C ASN A 145 -33.24 -7.45 -8.11
N ASP A 146 -32.65 -7.69 -6.94
CA ASP A 146 -33.33 -7.41 -5.66
C ASP A 146 -33.34 -5.91 -5.34
N ILE A 147 -32.26 -5.20 -5.67
CA ILE A 147 -32.21 -3.73 -5.58
C ILE A 147 -33.20 -3.10 -6.57
N LYS A 148 -33.25 -3.60 -7.81
CA LYS A 148 -34.19 -3.10 -8.82
C LYS A 148 -35.64 -3.31 -8.40
N THR A 149 -35.98 -4.48 -7.85
CA THR A 149 -37.36 -4.80 -7.43
C THR A 149 -37.83 -3.94 -6.25
N GLN A 150 -36.95 -3.66 -5.27
CA GLN A 150 -37.27 -2.76 -4.15
C GLN A 150 -37.40 -1.29 -4.58
N TYR A 151 -36.52 -0.85 -5.49
CA TYR A 151 -36.53 0.52 -6.00
C TYR A 151 -37.77 0.76 -6.88
N ASP A 152 -38.09 -0.19 -7.77
CA ASP A 152 -39.29 -0.14 -8.61
C ASP A 152 -40.55 -0.13 -7.76
N SER A 153 -40.67 -1.01 -6.76
CA SER A 153 -41.87 -1.09 -5.90
C SER A 153 -42.14 0.19 -5.10
N THR A 154 -41.09 0.85 -4.59
CA THR A 154 -41.21 2.09 -3.84
C THR A 154 -41.58 3.27 -4.74
N LEU A 155 -40.99 3.33 -5.94
CA LEU A 155 -41.23 4.39 -6.91
C LEU A 155 -42.65 4.33 -7.48
N TYR A 156 -43.15 3.14 -7.84
CA TYR A 156 -44.53 2.96 -8.29
C TYR A 156 -45.54 3.30 -7.19
N THR A 157 -45.27 2.95 -5.94
CA THR A 157 -46.14 3.31 -4.80
C THR A 157 -46.20 4.83 -4.62
N GLY A 158 -45.07 5.53 -4.72
CA GLY A 158 -45.02 7.00 -4.64
C GLY A 158 -45.80 7.70 -5.75
N ILE A 159 -45.72 7.18 -6.99
CA ILE A 159 -46.48 7.70 -8.13
C ILE A 159 -47.99 7.47 -7.95
N ILE A 160 -48.39 6.27 -7.51
CA ILE A 160 -49.82 6.00 -7.26
C ILE A 160 -50.36 6.93 -6.17
N PHE A 161 -49.60 7.15 -5.10
CA PHE A 161 -50.02 8.02 -4.01
C PHE A 161 -50.13 9.49 -4.45
N SER A 162 -49.22 9.96 -5.32
CA SER A 162 -49.28 11.33 -5.85
C SER A 162 -50.47 11.53 -6.79
N VAL A 163 -50.81 10.53 -7.62
CA VAL A 163 -52.01 10.55 -8.47
C VAL A 163 -53.28 10.56 -7.62
N VAL A 164 -53.34 9.75 -6.56
CA VAL A 164 -54.48 9.74 -5.63
C VAL A 164 -54.63 11.09 -4.91
N ALA A 165 -53.53 11.64 -4.40
CA ALA A 165 -53.53 12.93 -3.71
C ALA A 165 -53.96 14.08 -4.63
N THR A 166 -53.46 14.12 -5.86
CA THR A 166 -53.84 15.15 -6.85
C THR A 166 -55.28 14.99 -7.30
N THR A 167 -55.79 13.77 -7.43
CA THR A 167 -57.21 13.52 -7.76
C THR A 167 -58.14 13.94 -6.61
N MET A 168 -57.75 13.66 -5.35
CA MET A 168 -58.48 14.14 -4.17
C MET A 168 -58.53 15.67 -4.12
N LEU A 169 -57.38 16.33 -4.29
CA LEU A 169 -57.27 17.79 -4.33
C LEU A 169 -58.11 18.40 -5.46
N TYR A 170 -58.05 17.82 -6.65
CA TYR A 170 -58.88 18.27 -7.78
C TYR A 170 -60.37 18.16 -7.43
N TYR A 171 -60.80 17.05 -6.84
CA TYR A 171 -62.20 16.85 -6.46
C TYR A 171 -62.66 17.84 -5.37
N THR A 172 -61.84 18.11 -4.35
CA THR A 172 -62.19 19.09 -3.31
C THR A 172 -62.28 20.52 -3.85
N PHE A 173 -61.45 20.92 -4.82
CA PHE A 173 -61.49 22.27 -5.37
C PHE A 173 -62.44 22.47 -6.55
N THR A 174 -62.89 21.40 -7.21
CA THR A 174 -63.78 21.49 -8.38
C THR A 174 -65.24 21.16 -8.07
N LYS A 175 -65.52 20.49 -6.93
CA LYS A 175 -66.89 20.11 -6.53
C LYS A 175 -67.43 20.90 -5.32
N LEU A 176 -66.62 21.78 -4.71
CA LEU A 176 -67.10 22.93 -3.96
C LEU A 176 -67.34 24.10 -4.92
#